data_AF-A0A843CZA6-F1
#
_entry.id   AF-A0A843CZA6-F1
#
_cell.length_a   1.000
_cell.length_b   1.000
_cell.length_c   1.000
_cell.angle_alpha   90.00
_cell.angle_beta   90.00
_cell.angle_gamma   90.00
#
_symmetry.space_group_name_H-M   'P 1'
#
loop_
_entity.id
_entity.type
_entity.pdbx_description
1 polymer ?
#
loop_
_entity_poly.entity_id
_entity_poly.type
_entity_poly.pdbx_seq_one_letter_code
_entity_poly.pdbx_strand_id
1 'polypeptide(L)'
;MKFIPDSHARLWAISVFVFIAILVCVICNMAIEREMTWLVYPVCSLIFAWGVFAPLIYRGKDGLLLSLGLLSGLILPYLLVLEQWTHTGGWFIPVAFPISVFAVLFIWITYAILTRIKNPWYASSAIIAAGGVLSLCTYLAILGLSDFAMFPWGWISFGSALGLALLLLIAGRIRREANNKL
;
A
#
# COMPACT_ATOMS: atom_id res chain seq x y z
N MET A 1 -4.22 -24.59 18.32
CA MET A 1 -5.05 -23.68 17.50
C MET A 1 -6.00 -22.98 18.46
N LYS A 2 -5.70 -21.73 18.86
CA LYS A 2 -6.44 -21.04 19.92
C LYS A 2 -7.50 -20.16 19.26
N PHE A 3 -8.76 -20.56 19.37
CA PHE A 3 -9.92 -19.76 18.97
C PHE A 3 -9.90 -18.49 19.82
N ILE A 4 -9.85 -17.31 19.20
CA ILE A 4 -9.89 -16.01 19.88
C ILE A 4 -11.37 -15.60 19.91
N PRO A 5 -12.07 -15.70 21.04
CA PRO A 5 -13.51 -15.39 21.14
C PRO A 5 -13.84 -13.91 20.92
N ASP A 6 -12.83 -13.02 20.92
CA ASP A 6 -13.01 -11.56 20.83
C ASP A 6 -13.00 -11.03 19.37
N SER A 7 -12.72 -11.87 18.37
CA SER A 7 -12.55 -11.43 16.97
C SER A 7 -13.85 -10.90 16.37
N HIS A 8 -14.99 -11.52 16.72
CA HIS A 8 -16.30 -11.08 16.27
C HIS A 8 -16.62 -9.68 16.81
N ALA A 9 -16.49 -9.45 18.12
CA ALA A 9 -16.78 -8.15 18.73
C ALA A 9 -15.94 -7.01 18.12
N ARG A 10 -14.67 -7.27 17.79
CA ARG A 10 -13.79 -6.30 17.12
C ARG A 10 -14.27 -5.97 15.71
N LEU A 11 -14.71 -6.98 14.94
CA LEU A 11 -15.27 -6.77 13.61
C LEU A 11 -16.56 -5.94 13.68
N TRP A 12 -17.49 -6.26 14.58
CA TRP A 12 -18.71 -5.47 14.78
C TRP A 12 -18.41 -4.01 15.14
N ALA A 13 -17.47 -3.77 16.05
CA ALA A 13 -17.07 -2.43 16.44
C ALA A 13 -16.50 -1.63 15.25
N ILE A 14 -15.64 -2.24 14.43
CA ILE A 14 -15.05 -1.55 13.27
C ILE A 14 -16.11 -1.35 12.17
N SER A 15 -17.01 -2.30 11.93
CA SER A 15 -18.15 -2.11 11.00
C SER A 15 -18.99 -0.90 11.40
N VAL A 16 -19.34 -0.80 12.69
CA VAL A 16 -20.15 0.31 13.22
C VAL A 16 -19.41 1.63 13.07
N PHE A 17 -18.10 1.65 13.35
CA PHE A 17 -17.30 2.86 13.21
C PHE A 17 -17.20 3.33 11.74
N VAL A 18 -16.98 2.40 10.81
CA VAL A 18 -16.98 2.67 9.36
C VAL A 18 -18.34 3.21 8.93
N PHE A 19 -19.43 2.62 9.40
CA PHE A 19 -20.78 3.07 9.05
C PHE A 19 -21.07 4.47 9.57
N ILE A 20 -20.69 4.78 10.81
CA ILE A 20 -20.80 6.13 11.38
C ILE A 20 -19.97 7.13 10.57
N ALA A 21 -18.74 6.78 10.22
CA ALA A 21 -17.88 7.65 9.43
C ALA A 21 -18.47 7.93 8.03
N ILE A 22 -19.04 6.93 7.36
CA ILE A 22 -19.80 7.12 6.11
C ILE A 22 -20.95 8.11 6.32
N LEU A 23 -21.77 7.91 7.36
CA LEU A 23 -22.91 8.80 7.65
C LEU A 23 -22.45 10.25 7.90
N VAL A 24 -21.36 10.44 8.65
CA VAL A 24 -20.80 11.77 8.91
C VAL A 24 -20.33 12.42 7.60
N CYS A 25 -19.60 11.69 6.75
CA CYS A 25 -19.18 12.18 5.43
C CYS A 25 -20.39 12.59 4.56
N VAL A 26 -21.47 11.80 4.56
CA VAL A 26 -22.71 12.10 3.84
C VAL A 26 -23.34 13.41 4.34
N ILE A 27 -23.49 13.55 5.66
CA ILE A 27 -24.10 14.74 6.28
C ILE A 27 -23.27 15.99 5.97
N CYS A 28 -21.94 15.92 6.13
CA CYS A 28 -21.05 17.04 5.83
C CYS A 28 -21.12 17.44 4.35
N ASN A 29 -21.13 16.48 3.43
CA ASN A 29 -21.21 16.74 2.00
C ASN A 29 -22.55 17.40 1.61
N MET A 30 -23.66 16.90 2.17
CA MET A 30 -25.00 17.51 1.99
C MET A 30 -25.11 18.91 2.57
N ALA A 31 -24.37 19.21 3.66
CA ALA A 31 -24.37 20.53 4.28
C ALA A 31 -23.59 21.58 3.47
N ILE A 32 -22.52 21.19 2.79
CA ILE A 32 -21.61 22.13 2.10
C ILE A 32 -22.02 22.34 0.64
N GLU A 33 -22.10 21.26 -0.16
CA GLU A 33 -22.14 21.39 -1.63
C GLU A 33 -23.52 21.13 -2.23
N ARG A 34 -24.45 20.51 -1.49
CA ARG A 34 -25.78 20.03 -1.98
C ARG A 34 -25.73 19.15 -3.24
N GLU A 35 -24.54 18.76 -3.69
CA GLU A 35 -24.26 17.87 -4.82
C GLU A 35 -23.44 16.66 -4.35
N MET A 36 -23.57 15.53 -5.04
CA MET A 36 -23.01 14.23 -4.63
C MET A 36 -21.57 13.96 -5.13
N THR A 37 -20.87 14.96 -5.69
CA THR A 37 -19.61 14.75 -6.40
C THR A 37 -18.42 14.45 -5.49
N TRP A 38 -18.32 15.09 -4.32
CA TRP A 38 -17.22 14.89 -3.38
C TRP A 38 -17.38 13.69 -2.43
N LEU A 39 -18.61 13.21 -2.24
CA LEU A 39 -18.90 12.12 -1.30
C LEU A 39 -18.32 10.76 -1.73
N VAL A 40 -18.18 10.55 -3.03
CA VAL A 40 -17.78 9.25 -3.59
C VAL A 40 -16.37 8.85 -3.13
N TYR A 41 -15.44 9.79 -3.04
CA TYR A 41 -14.06 9.53 -2.63
C TYR A 41 -13.96 8.96 -1.20
N PRO A 42 -14.50 9.61 -0.15
CA PRO A 42 -14.48 9.05 1.20
C PRO A 42 -15.23 7.72 1.30
N VAL A 43 -16.41 7.60 0.69
CA VAL A 43 -17.22 6.38 0.82
C VAL A 43 -16.53 5.18 0.17
N CYS A 44 -16.01 5.32 -1.04
CA CYS A 44 -15.27 4.26 -1.72
C CYS A 44 -13.99 3.88 -0.95
N SER A 45 -13.27 4.86 -0.39
CA SER A 45 -12.07 4.62 0.42
C SER A 45 -12.39 3.81 1.69
N LEU A 46 -13.49 4.14 2.38
CA LEU A 46 -13.92 3.42 3.58
C LEU A 46 -14.34 1.98 3.28
N ILE A 47 -15.09 1.75 2.20
CA ILE A 47 -15.48 0.40 1.77
C ILE A 47 -14.24 -0.42 1.37
N PHE A 48 -13.30 0.20 0.66
CA PHE A 48 -12.03 -0.43 0.27
C PHE A 48 -11.21 -0.83 1.50
N ALA A 49 -11.02 0.10 2.44
CA ALA A 49 -10.31 -0.17 3.69
C ALA A 49 -10.97 -1.32 4.46
N TRP A 50 -12.29 -1.26 4.63
CA TRP A 50 -13.05 -2.32 5.29
C TRP A 50 -12.83 -3.69 4.63
N GLY A 51 -12.91 -3.77 3.30
CA GLY A 51 -12.70 -5.01 2.54
C GLY A 51 -11.30 -5.59 2.69
N VAL A 52 -10.27 -4.75 2.78
CA VAL A 52 -8.87 -5.18 2.97
C VAL A 52 -8.60 -5.61 4.42
N PHE A 53 -9.14 -4.90 5.41
CA PHE A 53 -8.88 -5.16 6.83
C PHE A 53 -9.70 -6.31 7.41
N ALA A 54 -10.93 -6.55 6.91
CA ALA A 54 -11.79 -7.64 7.35
C ALA A 54 -11.11 -9.04 7.33
N PRO A 55 -10.47 -9.50 6.22
CA PRO A 55 -9.79 -10.79 6.19
C PRO A 55 -8.57 -10.85 7.12
N LEU A 56 -7.89 -9.72 7.33
CA LEU A 56 -6.72 -9.62 8.21
C LEU A 56 -7.11 -9.82 9.68
N ILE A 57 -8.23 -9.22 10.10
CA ILE A 57 -8.75 -9.33 11.48
C ILE A 57 -9.37 -10.71 11.73
N TYR A 58 -10.06 -11.28 10.73
CA TYR A 58 -10.72 -12.58 10.87
C TYR A 58 -9.72 -13.75 11.00
N ARG A 59 -8.68 -13.77 10.15
CA ARG A 59 -7.78 -14.93 10.01
C ARG A 59 -6.34 -14.68 10.48
N GLY A 60 -6.03 -13.48 10.97
CA GLY A 60 -4.72 -13.13 11.53
C GLY A 60 -3.58 -13.37 10.54
N LYS A 61 -2.64 -14.24 10.89
CA LYS A 61 -1.44 -14.55 10.08
C LYS A 61 -1.78 -15.16 8.71
N ASP A 62 -2.77 -16.05 8.66
CA ASP A 62 -3.22 -16.66 7.40
C ASP A 62 -4.11 -15.70 6.59
N GLY A 63 -4.63 -14.66 7.24
CA GLY A 63 -5.41 -13.60 6.62
C GLY A 63 -4.57 -12.58 5.88
N LEU A 64 -3.25 -12.54 6.11
CA LEU A 64 -2.34 -11.63 5.43
C LEU A 64 -2.31 -11.91 3.92
N LEU A 65 -2.15 -13.16 3.52
CA LEU A 65 -2.12 -13.56 2.10
C LEU A 65 -3.44 -13.23 1.39
N LEU A 66 -4.56 -13.46 2.08
CA LEU A 66 -5.88 -13.12 1.57
C LEU A 66 -6.09 -11.60 1.47
N SER A 67 -5.69 -10.84 2.49
CA SER A 67 -5.74 -9.37 2.49
C SER A 67 -4.88 -8.76 1.38
N LEU A 68 -3.68 -9.30 1.15
CA LEU A 68 -2.81 -8.90 0.03
C LEU A 68 -3.44 -9.20 -1.33
N GLY A 69 -4.08 -10.37 -1.46
CA GLY A 69 -4.84 -10.74 -2.66
C GLY A 69 -6.01 -9.79 -2.92
N LEU A 70 -6.81 -9.49 -1.89
CA LEU A 70 -7.92 -8.54 -2.00
C LEU A 70 -7.43 -7.14 -2.34
N LEU A 71 -6.38 -6.65 -1.68
CA LEU A 71 -5.81 -5.34 -1.96
C LEU A 71 -5.35 -5.27 -3.43
N SER A 72 -4.65 -6.31 -3.91
CA SER A 72 -4.20 -6.37 -5.30
C SER A 72 -5.36 -6.41 -6.30
N GLY A 73 -6.45 -7.12 -5.96
CA GLY A 73 -7.63 -7.24 -6.82
C GLY A 73 -8.57 -6.02 -6.77
N LEU A 74 -8.70 -5.37 -5.62
CA LEU A 74 -9.60 -4.22 -5.42
C LEU A 74 -8.97 -2.89 -5.84
N ILE A 75 -7.64 -2.78 -5.91
CA ILE A 75 -7.00 -1.51 -6.21
C ILE A 75 -7.35 -1.03 -7.63
N LEU A 76 -7.32 -1.92 -8.65
CA LEU A 76 -7.74 -1.57 -10.01
C LEU A 76 -9.20 -1.09 -10.12
N PRO A 77 -10.22 -1.84 -9.63
CA PRO A 77 -11.60 -1.40 -9.72
C PRO A 77 -11.88 -0.16 -8.86
N TYR A 78 -11.23 -0.02 -7.70
CA TYR A 78 -11.32 1.22 -6.90
C TYR A 78 -10.84 2.43 -7.70
N LEU A 79 -9.71 2.27 -8.39
CA LEU A 79 -9.18 3.30 -9.26
C LEU A 79 -10.15 3.65 -10.42
N LEU A 80 -10.70 2.64 -11.11
CA LEU A 80 -11.65 2.85 -12.22
C LEU A 80 -12.94 3.56 -11.78
N VAL A 81 -13.44 3.24 -10.59
CA VAL A 81 -14.60 3.95 -10.03
C VAL A 81 -14.25 5.42 -9.86
N LEU A 82 -13.11 5.75 -9.27
CA LEU A 82 -12.70 7.16 -9.11
C LEU A 82 -12.61 7.92 -10.44
N GLU A 83 -12.08 7.29 -11.48
CA GLU A 83 -11.99 7.91 -12.80
C GLU A 83 -13.37 8.27 -13.37
N GLN A 84 -14.35 7.36 -13.26
CA GLN A 84 -15.72 7.59 -13.78
C GLN A 84 -16.41 8.80 -13.14
N TRP A 85 -16.09 9.08 -11.87
CA TRP A 85 -16.64 10.22 -11.14
C TRP A 85 -15.79 11.49 -11.28
N THR A 86 -14.59 11.38 -11.86
CA THR A 86 -13.71 12.51 -12.10
C THR A 86 -13.95 13.05 -13.52
N HIS A 87 -14.54 14.24 -13.63
CA HIS A 87 -14.86 14.87 -14.93
C HIS A 87 -13.63 15.24 -15.78
N THR A 88 -12.41 15.10 -15.25
CA THR A 88 -11.13 15.32 -15.95
C THR A 88 -10.60 14.00 -16.52
N GLY A 89 -11.22 13.53 -17.60
CA GLY A 89 -10.81 12.29 -18.27
C GLY A 89 -9.41 12.40 -18.88
N GLY A 90 -8.54 11.43 -18.61
CA GLY A 90 -7.31 11.20 -19.39
C GLY A 90 -5.97 11.27 -18.63
N TRP A 91 -5.92 11.81 -17.41
CA TRP A 91 -4.68 11.81 -16.61
C TRP A 91 -4.51 10.53 -15.78
N PHE A 92 -5.63 9.87 -15.49
CA PHE A 92 -5.68 8.79 -14.54
C PHE A 92 -5.12 7.48 -15.10
N ILE A 93 -5.52 7.08 -16.30
CA ILE A 93 -5.00 5.88 -16.96
C ILE A 93 -3.47 5.92 -17.16
N PRO A 94 -2.84 6.99 -17.70
CA PRO A 94 -1.40 6.99 -17.94
C PRO A 94 -0.56 7.05 -16.67
N VAL A 95 -1.09 7.60 -15.57
CA VAL A 95 -0.34 7.79 -14.32
C VAL A 95 -0.70 6.74 -13.26
N ALA A 96 -1.99 6.57 -12.97
CA ALA A 96 -2.46 5.75 -11.86
C ALA A 96 -2.32 4.24 -12.15
N PHE A 97 -2.48 3.83 -13.42
CA PHE A 97 -2.31 2.42 -13.82
C PHE A 97 -0.89 1.90 -13.58
N PRO A 98 0.20 2.50 -14.12
CA PRO A 98 1.55 2.00 -13.87
C PRO A 98 1.90 2.04 -12.37
N ILE A 99 1.51 3.09 -11.65
CA ILE A 99 1.75 3.20 -10.21
C ILE A 99 1.10 2.04 -9.44
N SER A 100 -0.15 1.71 -9.76
CA SER A 100 -0.87 0.61 -9.13
C SER A 100 -0.21 -0.74 -9.40
N VAL A 101 0.25 -0.99 -10.64
CA VAL A 101 0.93 -2.24 -11.00
C VAL A 101 2.25 -2.38 -10.21
N PHE A 102 3.07 -1.33 -10.16
CA PHE A 102 4.31 -1.35 -9.38
C PHE A 102 4.05 -1.51 -7.89
N ALA A 103 3.02 -0.87 -7.33
CA ALA A 103 2.65 -1.03 -5.92
C ALA A 103 2.28 -2.48 -5.59
N VAL A 104 1.50 -3.15 -6.44
CA VAL A 104 1.16 -4.57 -6.25
C VAL A 104 2.40 -5.44 -6.33
N LEU A 105 3.28 -5.21 -7.31
CA LEU A 105 4.55 -5.93 -7.41
C LEU A 105 5.41 -5.75 -6.16
N PHE A 106 5.48 -4.54 -5.60
CA PHE A 106 6.24 -4.25 -4.39
C PHE A 106 5.79 -5.10 -3.19
N ILE A 107 4.48 -5.18 -3.01
CA ILE A 107 3.85 -5.89 -1.89
C ILE A 107 4.18 -7.38 -1.99
N TRP A 108 4.07 -7.96 -3.18
CA TRP A 108 4.42 -9.36 -3.43
C TRP A 108 5.91 -9.65 -3.25
N ILE A 109 6.79 -8.76 -3.74
CA ILE A 109 8.24 -8.88 -3.54
C ILE A 109 8.58 -8.84 -2.05
N THR A 110 8.01 -7.89 -1.31
CA THR A 110 8.22 -7.75 0.14
C THR A 110 7.77 -9.01 0.88
N TYR A 111 6.59 -9.54 0.53
CA TYR A 111 6.09 -10.79 1.09
C TYR A 111 7.02 -11.98 0.78
N ALA A 112 7.51 -12.10 -0.45
CA ALA A 112 8.46 -13.14 -0.83
C ALA A 112 9.80 -13.03 -0.09
N ILE A 113 10.32 -11.81 0.10
CA ILE A 113 11.55 -11.57 0.85
C ILE A 113 11.38 -11.96 2.32
N LEU A 114 10.29 -11.54 2.96
CA LEU A 114 10.01 -11.85 4.36
C LEU A 114 9.81 -13.34 4.62
N THR A 115 9.30 -14.09 3.63
CA THR A 115 9.11 -15.55 3.74
C THR A 115 10.38 -16.36 3.44
N ARG A 116 11.26 -15.85 2.58
CA ARG A 116 12.51 -16.53 2.18
C ARG A 116 13.67 -16.26 3.13
N ILE A 117 13.80 -15.05 3.68
CA ILE A 117 14.95 -14.62 4.48
C ILE A 117 14.61 -14.64 5.96
N LYS A 118 15.24 -15.56 6.72
CA LYS A 118 15.05 -15.65 8.18
C LYS A 118 15.77 -14.54 8.96
N ASN A 119 16.82 -13.94 8.38
CA ASN A 119 17.59 -12.90 9.05
C ASN A 119 16.94 -11.52 8.86
N PRO A 120 16.44 -10.87 9.94
CA PRO A 120 15.68 -9.63 9.82
C PRO A 120 16.51 -8.47 9.25
N TRP A 121 17.82 -8.44 9.50
CA TRP A 121 18.74 -7.43 8.97
C TRP A 121 18.87 -7.48 7.44
N TYR A 122 19.02 -8.68 6.88
CA TYR A 122 19.09 -8.87 5.43
C TYR A 122 17.73 -8.68 4.76
N ALA A 123 16.64 -9.08 5.44
CA ALA A 123 15.29 -8.84 4.95
C ALA A 123 14.98 -7.35 4.84
N SER A 124 15.24 -6.55 5.88
CA SER A 124 15.00 -5.10 5.85
C SER A 124 15.82 -4.39 4.78
N SER A 125 17.10 -4.75 4.62
CA SER A 125 17.94 -4.17 3.57
C SER A 125 17.42 -4.52 2.16
N ALA A 126 17.04 -5.78 1.92
CA ALA A 126 16.51 -6.22 0.63
C ALA A 126 15.19 -5.51 0.28
N ILE A 127 14.32 -5.25 1.28
CA ILE A 127 13.05 -4.51 1.08
C ILE A 127 13.34 -3.05 0.71
N ILE A 128 14.29 -2.40 1.39
CA ILE A 128 14.65 -1.00 1.09
C ILE A 128 15.26 -0.88 -0.30
N ALA A 129 16.15 -1.81 -0.68
CA ALA A 129 16.73 -1.86 -2.02
C ALA A 129 15.65 -2.08 -3.10
N ALA A 130 14.72 -3.01 -2.87
CA ALA A 130 13.60 -3.25 -3.77
C ALA A 130 12.69 -2.01 -3.91
N GLY A 131 12.44 -1.28 -2.82
CA GLY A 131 11.67 -0.04 -2.83
C GLY A 131 12.35 1.07 -3.64
N GLY A 132 13.67 1.22 -3.48
CA GLY A 132 14.46 2.15 -4.28
C GLY A 132 14.40 1.84 -5.78
N VAL A 133 14.57 0.58 -6.16
CA VAL A 133 14.48 0.13 -7.56
C VAL A 133 13.08 0.41 -8.12
N LEU A 134 12.02 0.08 -7.39
CA LEU A 134 10.66 0.34 -7.85
C LEU A 134 10.35 1.84 -8.01
N SER A 135 10.86 2.69 -7.13
CA SER A 135 10.73 4.15 -7.27
C SER A 135 11.40 4.68 -8.54
N LEU A 136 12.47 4.05 -8.99
CA LEU A 136 13.11 4.37 -10.27
C LEU A 136 12.23 3.89 -11.43
N CYS A 137 11.71 2.66 -11.34
CA CYS A 137 10.83 2.09 -12.37
C CYS A 137 9.55 2.89 -12.58
N THR A 138 8.89 3.36 -11.50
CA THR A 138 7.69 4.20 -11.61
C THR A 138 8.01 5.54 -12.28
N TYR A 139 9.12 6.18 -11.91
CA TYR A 139 9.57 7.42 -12.52
C TYR A 139 9.86 7.26 -14.03
N LEU A 140 10.57 6.20 -14.41
CA LEU A 140 10.85 5.91 -15.83
C LEU A 140 9.57 5.57 -16.61
N ALA A 141 8.63 4.83 -16.01
CA ALA A 141 7.37 4.49 -16.65
C ALA A 141 6.51 5.75 -16.90
N ILE A 142 6.46 6.68 -15.94
CA ILE A 142 5.71 7.94 -16.07
C ILE A 142 6.35 8.83 -17.14
N LEU A 143 7.69 8.95 -17.16
CA LEU A 143 8.40 9.70 -18.21
C LEU A 143 8.24 9.11 -19.61
N GLY A 144 8.14 7.78 -19.74
CA GLY A 144 7.96 7.12 -21.03
C GLY A 144 6.52 7.23 -21.57
N LEU A 145 5.53 7.40 -20.69
CA LEU A 145 4.11 7.49 -21.04
C LEU A 145 3.60 8.93 -21.15
N SER A 146 4.34 9.89 -20.64
CA SER A 146 3.90 11.28 -20.61
C SER A 146 5.08 12.24 -20.77
N ASP A 147 4.92 13.25 -21.63
CA ASP A 147 5.85 14.38 -21.78
C ASP A 147 5.89 15.29 -20.52
N PHE A 148 5.53 14.77 -19.34
CA PHE A 148 5.67 15.48 -18.08
C PHE A 148 7.14 15.55 -17.71
N ALA A 149 7.74 16.71 -17.96
CA ALA A 149 9.01 17.11 -17.36
C ALA A 149 8.82 17.35 -15.85
N MET A 150 8.62 16.26 -15.10
CA MET A 150 8.57 16.31 -13.64
C MET A 150 9.98 16.34 -13.07
N PHE A 151 10.13 16.97 -11.91
CA PHE A 151 11.40 17.07 -11.20
C PHE A 151 12.06 15.67 -11.03
N PRO A 152 13.40 15.50 -11.13
CA PRO A 152 14.11 14.22 -11.08
C PRO A 152 14.12 13.51 -9.71
N TRP A 153 12.99 13.48 -9.02
CA TRP A 153 12.83 13.03 -7.64
C TRP A 153 13.11 11.52 -7.48
N GLY A 154 12.93 10.74 -8.56
CA GLY A 154 13.24 9.30 -8.59
C GLY A 154 14.72 9.00 -8.34
N TRP A 155 15.64 9.84 -8.84
CA TRP A 155 17.08 9.66 -8.66
C TRP A 155 17.53 9.92 -7.22
N ILE A 156 16.96 10.93 -6.57
CA ILE A 156 17.23 11.27 -5.16
C ILE A 156 16.71 10.15 -4.24
N SER A 157 15.52 9.63 -4.54
CA SER A 157 14.91 8.53 -3.79
C SER A 157 15.72 7.24 -3.93
N PHE A 158 16.18 6.93 -5.14
CA PHE A 158 17.05 5.78 -5.38
C PHE A 158 18.37 5.88 -4.62
N GLY A 159 19.03 7.04 -4.67
CA GLY A 159 20.31 7.27 -3.99
C GLY A 159 20.20 7.13 -2.47
N SER A 160 19.17 7.72 -1.86
CA SER A 160 18.93 7.62 -0.42
C SER A 160 18.57 6.19 0.02
N ALA A 161 17.74 5.48 -0.75
CA ALA A 161 17.39 4.09 -0.48
C ALA A 161 18.60 3.15 -0.58
N LEU A 162 19.46 3.33 -1.59
CA LEU A 162 20.68 2.53 -1.74
C LEU A 162 21.65 2.77 -0.57
N GLY A 163 21.81 4.03 -0.16
CA GLY A 163 22.65 4.38 1.00
C GLY A 163 22.18 3.70 2.29
N LEU A 164 20.87 3.77 2.59
CA LEU A 164 20.28 3.09 3.74
C LEU A 164 20.41 1.57 3.67
N ALA A 165 20.17 0.98 2.49
CA ALA A 165 20.30 -0.46 2.29
C ALA A 165 21.73 -0.94 2.57
N LEU A 166 22.74 -0.21 2.11
CA LEU A 166 24.16 -0.53 2.33
C LEU A 166 24.55 -0.39 3.80
N LEU A 167 24.13 0.69 4.47
CA LEU A 167 24.39 0.89 5.91
C LEU A 167 23.82 -0.27 6.75
N LEU A 168 22.61 -0.73 6.43
CA LEU A 168 21.98 -1.85 7.14
C LEU A 168 22.68 -3.18 6.87
N LEU A 169 23.23 -3.40 5.67
CA LEU A 169 24.05 -4.59 5.39
C LEU A 169 25.36 -4.58 6.15
N ILE A 170 26.02 -3.42 6.24
CA ILE A 170 27.28 -3.26 6.97
C ILE A 170 27.04 -3.46 8.47
N ALA A 171 26.02 -2.81 9.04
CA ALA A 171 25.63 -3.00 10.43
C ALA A 171 25.24 -4.46 10.72
N GLY A 172 24.53 -5.10 9.80
CA GLY A 172 24.17 -6.52 9.87
C GLY A 172 25.39 -7.45 9.87
N ARG A 173 26.42 -7.16 9.06
CA ARG A 173 27.68 -7.93 9.06
C ARG A 173 28.45 -7.75 10.36
N ILE A 174 28.67 -6.51 10.80
CA ILE A 174 29.45 -6.20 12.01
C ILE A 174 28.83 -6.87 13.24
N ARG A 175 27.49 -6.80 13.37
CA ARG A 175 26.79 -7.41 14.50
C ARG A 175 26.88 -8.94 14.49
N ARG A 176 26.87 -9.56 13.31
CA ARG A 176 27.02 -11.02 13.17
C ARG A 176 28.43 -11.47 13.53
N GLU A 177 29.45 -10.72 13.11
CA GLU A 177 30.84 -11.00 13.49
C GLU A 177 31.08 -10.84 14.99
N ALA A 178 30.46 -9.83 15.63
CA ALA A 178 30.52 -9.66 17.08
C ALA A 178 29.86 -10.84 17.83
N ASN A 179 28.73 -11.35 17.34
CA ASN A 179 28.01 -12.45 17.98
C ASN A 179 28.66 -13.83 17.75
N ASN A 180 29.50 -13.98 16.73
CA ASN A 180 30.26 -15.21 16.47
C ASN A 180 31.59 -15.28 17.26
N LYS A 181 32.02 -14.17 17.88
CA LYS A 181 33.24 -14.10 18.70
C LYS A 181 32.97 -14.27 20.21
N LEU A 182 31.70 -14.35 20.59
CA LEU A 182 31.22 -14.68 21.94
C LEU A 182 30.83 -16.16 21.98
#